data_AF-A0A3D4QIP0-F1
#
_entry.id   AF-A0A3D4QIP0-F1
#
_cell.length_a   1.000
_cell.length_b   1.000
_cell.length_c   1.000
_cell.angle_alpha   90.00
_cell.angle_beta   90.00
_cell.angle_gamma   90.00
#
_symmetry.space_group_name_H-M   'P 1'
#
loop_
_entity.id
_entity.type
_entity.pdbx_description
1 polymer ?
#
loop_
_entity_poly.entity_id
_entity_poly.type
_entity_poly.pdbx_seq_one_letter_code
_entity_poly.pdbx_strand_id
1 'polypeptide(L)'
;DVTADWCITCQVNKRLVLNQGAVHTAIADGRIVAMVADWTRPDPVIAAYLAKFGRYGIPFNAVYGPQAQNGIPLPELLTENAVTEAVARAGNVVIAKN
;
A
#
# COMPACT_ATOMS: atom_id res chain seq x y z
N ASP A 1 -0.80 3.63 1.39
CA ASP A 1 -1.98 3.79 0.53
C ASP A 1 -2.16 5.25 0.12
N VAL A 2 -1.64 5.62 -1.06
CA VAL A 2 -1.95 6.92 -1.68
C VAL A 2 -3.22 6.73 -2.49
N THR A 3 -4.27 7.47 -2.12
CA THR A 3 -5.65 7.13 -2.46
C THR A 3 -6.50 8.37 -2.71
N ALA A 4 -7.73 8.20 -3.18
CA ALA A 4 -8.74 9.25 -3.25
C ALA A 4 -10.15 8.65 -3.30
N ASP A 5 -11.14 9.44 -2.93
CA ASP A 5 -12.56 9.04 -2.99
C ASP A 5 -13.05 8.85 -4.42
N TRP A 6 -12.60 9.70 -5.35
CA TRP A 6 -12.95 9.63 -6.78
C TRP A 6 -12.20 8.53 -7.55
N CYS A 7 -11.21 7.88 -6.92
CA CYS A 7 -10.38 6.86 -7.58
C CYS A 7 -11.02 5.46 -7.46
N ILE A 8 -11.72 5.01 -8.50
CA ILE A 8 -12.41 3.71 -8.54
C ILE A 8 -11.45 2.55 -8.22
N THR A 9 -10.28 2.51 -8.86
CA THR A 9 -9.28 1.45 -8.62
C THR A 9 -8.77 1.44 -7.18
N CYS A 10 -8.67 2.62 -6.55
CA CYS A 10 -8.32 2.72 -5.13
C CYS A 10 -9.39 2.08 -4.25
N GLN A 11 -10.67 2.31 -4.54
CA GLN A 11 -11.79 1.71 -3.81
C GLN A 11 -11.84 0.19 -4.00
N VAL A 12 -11.55 -0.30 -5.21
CA VAL A 12 -11.42 -1.74 -5.50
C VAL A 12 -10.29 -2.36 -4.67
N ASN A 13 -9.09 -1.78 -4.69
CA ASN A 13 -7.95 -2.26 -3.91
C ASN A 13 -8.24 -2.30 -2.41
N LYS A 14 -8.87 -1.25 -1.86
CA LYS A 14 -9.27 -1.21 -0.45
C LYS A 14 -10.20 -2.37 -0.11
N ARG A 15 -11.30 -2.52 -0.86
CA ARG A 15 -12.30 -3.55 -0.58
C ARG A 15 -11.77 -4.97 -0.77
N LEU A 16 -10.99 -5.20 -1.83
CA LEU A 16 -10.60 -6.55 -2.20
C LEU A 16 -9.29 -7.03 -1.56
N VAL A 17 -8.46 -6.11 -1.06
CA VAL A 17 -7.12 -6.46 -0.55
C VAL A 17 -6.86 -5.86 0.82
N LEU A 18 -7.01 -4.55 1.02
CA LEU A 18 -6.56 -3.90 2.26
C LEU A 18 -7.52 -4.10 3.45
N ASN A 19 -8.82 -4.22 3.17
CA ASN A 19 -9.88 -4.30 4.19
C ASN A 19 -10.43 -5.72 4.40
N GLN A 20 -9.78 -6.74 3.83
CA GLN A 20 -10.13 -8.13 4.05
C GLN A 20 -8.90 -9.04 3.99
N GLY A 21 -9.11 -10.33 4.28
CA GLY A 21 -8.07 -11.35 4.12
C GLY A 21 -6.86 -11.16 5.03
N ALA A 22 -5.74 -11.74 4.61
CA ALA A 22 -4.52 -11.82 5.42
C ALA A 22 -3.87 -10.44 5.64
N VAL A 23 -4.00 -9.52 4.69
CA VAL A 23 -3.48 -8.16 4.80
C VAL A 23 -4.22 -7.39 5.90
N HIS A 24 -5.56 -7.45 5.91
CA HIS A 24 -6.35 -6.78 6.94
C HIS A 24 -6.06 -7.34 8.33
N THR A 25 -6.00 -8.66 8.47
CA THR A 25 -5.65 -9.31 9.73
C THR A 25 -4.28 -8.86 10.23
N ALA A 26 -3.28 -8.79 9.35
CA ALA A 26 -1.95 -8.31 9.74
C ALA A 26 -1.90 -6.83 10.15
N ILE A 27 -2.74 -5.99 9.55
CA ILE A 27 -2.91 -4.60 10.00
C ILE A 27 -3.58 -4.57 11.38
N ALA A 28 -4.66 -5.32 11.55
CA ALA A 28 -5.42 -5.38 12.81
C ALA A 28 -4.58 -5.92 13.99
N ASP A 29 -3.72 -6.89 13.73
CA ASP A 29 -2.80 -7.47 14.72
C ASP A 29 -1.59 -6.57 15.03
N GLY A 30 -1.46 -5.41 14.37
CA GLY A 30 -0.32 -4.50 14.53
C GLY A 30 0.99 -5.01 13.90
N ARG A 31 0.94 -6.08 13.09
CA ARG A 31 2.11 -6.59 12.34
C ARG A 31 2.48 -5.67 11.17
N ILE A 32 1.52 -4.91 10.66
CA ILE A 32 1.69 -3.89 9.62
C ILE A 32 1.06 -2.59 10.12
N VAL A 33 1.79 -1.48 10.01
CA VAL A 33 1.20 -0.15 10.23
C VAL A 33 0.63 0.36 8.91
N ALA A 34 -0.68 0.57 8.85
CA ALA A 34 -1.33 1.18 7.70
C ALA A 34 -1.09 2.71 7.69
N MET A 35 -0.57 3.23 6.57
CA MET A 35 -0.40 4.67 6.35
C MET A 35 -1.21 5.11 5.14
N VAL A 36 -1.95 6.20 5.28
CA VAL A 36 -2.82 6.75 4.24
C VAL A 36 -2.34 8.14 3.85
N ALA A 37 -2.26 8.38 2.54
CA ALA A 37 -2.11 9.69 1.96
C ALA A 37 -3.34 9.95 1.08
N ASP A 38 -4.30 10.72 1.62
CA ASP A 38 -5.55 11.04 0.93
C ASP A 38 -5.33 12.21 -0.03
N TRP A 39 -5.35 11.90 -1.32
CA TRP A 39 -5.21 12.84 -2.43
C TRP A 39 -6.55 13.14 -3.11
N THR A 40 -7.65 13.07 -2.36
CA THR A 40 -8.98 13.49 -2.84
C THR A 40 -8.98 14.95 -3.32
N ARG A 41 -8.16 15.80 -2.68
CA ARG A 41 -7.87 17.17 -3.13
C ARG A 41 -6.40 17.29 -3.53
N PRO A 42 -6.06 18.19 -4.49
CA PRO A 42 -4.68 18.44 -4.87
C PRO A 42 -3.80 18.76 -3.65
N ASP A 43 -2.71 18.04 -3.53
CA ASP A 43 -1.72 18.18 -2.46
C ASP A 43 -0.30 18.07 -3.08
N PRO A 44 0.55 19.11 -2.97
CA PRO A 44 1.90 19.11 -3.54
C PRO A 44 2.87 18.18 -2.81
N VAL A 45 2.64 17.88 -1.52
CA VAL A 45 3.48 16.93 -0.75
C VAL A 45 3.24 15.51 -1.25
N ILE A 46 1.97 15.15 -1.50
CA ILE A 46 1.63 13.84 -2.08
C ILE A 46 2.16 13.75 -3.52
N ALA A 47 2.02 14.80 -4.32
CA ALA A 47 2.57 14.84 -5.68
C ALA A 47 4.09 14.63 -5.70
N ALA A 48 4.82 15.33 -4.82
CA ALA A 48 6.26 15.18 -4.68
C ALA A 48 6.67 13.77 -4.20
N TYR A 49 5.87 13.18 -3.30
CA TYR A 49 6.08 11.80 -2.87
C TYR A 49 5.91 10.80 -4.02
N LEU A 50 4.85 10.91 -4.82
CA LEU A 50 4.62 10.06 -5.99
C LEU A 50 5.74 10.19 -7.03
N ALA A 51 6.23 11.41 -7.25
CA ALA A 51 7.32 11.68 -8.19
C ALA A 51 8.63 10.95 -7.82
N LYS A 52 8.91 10.73 -6.53
CA LYS A 52 10.07 9.93 -6.07
C LYS A 52 10.03 8.48 -6.56
N PHE A 53 8.83 7.97 -6.88
CA PHE A 53 8.61 6.63 -7.44
C PHE A 53 8.36 6.66 -8.95
N GLY A 54 8.58 7.80 -9.62
CA GLY A 54 8.27 7.96 -11.05
C GLY A 54 6.77 7.85 -11.36
N ARG A 55 5.91 8.14 -10.37
CA ARG A 55 4.45 8.09 -10.51
C ARG A 55 3.86 9.49 -10.57
N TYR A 56 2.79 9.64 -11.34
CA TYR A 56 2.08 10.90 -11.53
C TYR A 56 0.58 10.77 -11.22
N GLY A 57 0.16 9.65 -10.64
CA GLY A 57 -1.24 9.32 -10.41
C GLY A 57 -1.42 8.27 -9.32
N ILE A 58 -2.69 8.02 -9.01
CA ILE A 58 -3.15 7.01 -8.04
C ILE A 58 -4.00 5.95 -8.74
N PRO A 59 -4.11 4.73 -8.20
CA PRO A 59 -3.60 4.27 -6.89
C PRO A 59 -2.08 4.13 -6.82
N PHE A 60 -1.51 4.36 -5.64
CA PHE A 60 -0.12 4.00 -5.37
C PHE A 60 0.04 3.43 -3.96
N ASN A 61 0.67 2.26 -3.88
CA ASN A 61 0.99 1.61 -2.62
C ASN A 61 2.48 1.26 -2.59
N ALA A 62 3.09 1.40 -1.41
CA ALA A 62 4.45 0.99 -1.16
C ALA A 62 4.55 0.38 0.23
N VAL A 63 5.39 -0.63 0.38
CA VAL A 63 5.68 -1.28 1.68
C VAL A 63 7.07 -0.88 2.13
N TYR A 64 7.18 -0.46 3.38
CA TYR A 64 8.43 -0.03 4.01
C TYR A 64 8.82 -0.98 5.13
N GLY A 65 10.12 -1.08 5.40
CA GLY A 65 10.64 -1.84 6.53
C GLY A 65 12.17 -1.78 6.61
N PRO A 66 12.78 -2.41 7.61
CA PRO A 66 14.23 -2.39 7.83
C PRO A 66 15.07 -2.77 6.60
N GLN A 67 14.57 -3.71 5.79
CA GLN A 67 15.21 -4.21 4.56
C GLN A 67 14.77 -3.45 3.30
N ALA A 68 13.82 -2.52 3.43
CA ALA A 68 13.28 -1.73 2.33
C ALA A 68 12.99 -0.28 2.77
N GLN A 69 14.04 0.44 3.17
CA GLN A 69 13.93 1.82 3.67
C GLN A 69 13.42 2.80 2.60
N ASN A 70 13.74 2.52 1.33
CA ASN A 70 13.28 3.32 0.19
C ASN A 70 11.87 2.90 -0.31
N GLY A 71 11.24 1.93 0.34
CA GLY A 71 9.94 1.40 -0.04
C GLY A 71 9.99 0.42 -1.22
N ILE A 72 9.12 -0.58 -1.18
CA ILE A 72 8.84 -1.48 -2.29
C ILE A 72 7.55 -1.00 -2.94
N PRO A 73 7.59 -0.37 -4.14
CA PRO A 73 6.38 0.01 -4.85
C PRO A 73 5.61 -1.26 -5.27
N LEU A 74 4.29 -1.21 -5.12
CA LEU A 74 3.37 -2.27 -5.52
C LEU A 74 2.74 -1.98 -6.89
N PRO A 75 2.21 -3.01 -7.57
CA PRO A 75 1.38 -2.81 -8.76
C PRO A 75 0.15 -1.94 -8.47
N GLU A 76 -0.38 -1.26 -9.50
CA GLU A 76 -1.55 -0.39 -9.36
C GLU A 76 -2.82 -1.18 -8.97
N LEU A 77 -3.01 -2.36 -9.55
CA LEU A 77 -4.00 -3.33 -9.08
C LEU A 77 -3.36 -4.23 -8.03
N LEU A 78 -3.84 -4.12 -6.80
CA LEU A 78 -3.31 -4.91 -5.71
C LEU A 78 -3.83 -6.35 -5.76
N THR A 79 -2.98 -7.25 -5.29
CA THR A 79 -3.35 -8.61 -4.90
C THR A 79 -2.84 -8.86 -3.49
N GLU A 80 -3.48 -9.76 -2.75
CA GLU A 80 -3.02 -10.15 -1.42
C GLU A 80 -1.57 -10.67 -1.45
N ASN A 81 -1.22 -11.46 -2.47
CA ASN A 81 0.15 -11.95 -2.65
C ASN A 81 1.16 -10.81 -2.84
N ALA A 82 0.86 -9.81 -3.67
CA ALA A 82 1.78 -8.70 -3.90
C ALA A 82 2.08 -7.92 -2.60
N VAL A 83 1.07 -7.73 -1.74
CA VAL A 83 1.26 -7.06 -0.45
C VAL A 83 2.05 -7.94 0.52
N THR A 84 1.65 -9.20 0.69
CA THR A 84 2.27 -10.11 1.67
C THR A 84 3.72 -10.44 1.32
N GLU A 85 4.05 -10.62 0.05
CA GLU A 85 5.42 -10.83 -0.40
C GLU A 85 6.30 -9.58 -0.20
N ALA A 86 5.75 -8.38 -0.46
CA ALA A 86 6.47 -7.14 -0.21
C ALA A 86 6.73 -6.93 1.30
N VAL A 87 5.77 -7.26 2.16
CA VAL A 87 5.92 -7.20 3.63
C VAL A 87 6.99 -8.18 4.12
N ALA A 88 6.97 -9.42 3.62
CA ALA A 88 8.00 -10.40 3.95
C ALA A 88 9.39 -9.91 3.55
N ARG A 89 9.53 -9.33 2.34
CA ARG A 89 10.78 -8.75 1.85
C ARG A 89 11.23 -7.52 2.62
N ALA A 90 10.31 -6.70 3.15
CA ALA A 90 10.63 -5.44 3.79
C ALA A 90 11.11 -5.59 5.25
N GLY A 91 10.67 -6.63 5.98
CA GLY A 91 10.92 -6.72 7.42
C GLY A 91 11.04 -8.11 8.02
N ASN A 92 11.17 -9.17 7.21
CA ASN A 92 11.11 -10.57 7.67
C ASN A 92 9.83 -10.92 8.45
N VAL A 93 8.73 -10.21 8.15
CA VAL A 93 7.41 -10.50 8.74
C VAL A 93 6.72 -11.55 7.88
N VAL A 94 6.49 -12.75 8.43
CA VAL A 94 5.73 -13.80 7.74
C VAL A 94 4.23 -13.53 7.94
N ILE A 95 3.54 -13.21 6.84
CA ILE A 95 2.08 -13.14 6.79
C ILE A 95 1.61 -14.52 6.31
N ALA A 96 0.77 -15.21 7.09
CA ALA A 96 0.21 -16.50 6.68
C ALA A 96 -0.56 -16.35 5.37
N LYS A 97 -0.30 -17.22 4.40
CA LYS A 97 -1.05 -17.32 3.14
C LYS A 97 -2.31 -18.15 3.43
N ASN A 98 -3.47 -17.65 3.01
CA ASN A 98 -4.74 -18.37 3.11
C ASN A 98 -4.90 -19.36 1.96
#